data_AF-A0A953XV29-F1
#
_entry.id   AF-A0A953XV29-F1
#
_cell.length_a   1.000
_cell.length_b   1.000
_cell.length_c   1.000
_cell.angle_alpha   90.00
_cell.angle_beta   90.00
_cell.angle_gamma   90.00
#
_symmetry.space_group_name_H-M   'P 1'
#
loop_
_entity.id
_entity.type
_entity.pdbx_description
1 polymer ?
#
loop_
_entity_poly.entity_id
_entity_poly.type
_entity_poly.pdbx_seq_one_letter_code
_entity_poly.pdbx_strand_id
1 'polypeptide(L)'
;KAVLLQTLAGVEAFPICLAAREVDEIVQIVQNIAPNFGGINLEDISAPRCFEIERKLRETLDMPVFHDDQHGTAIVVAAALINGVKIRGCRMEDLRVTINGAGAAGIAVTKLLLGLGVGDIVLCDRNGAIYEGRQERMDFSKEEIARLTNRERRTGPLSEVIVGSDVFIGL
;
A
#
# COMPACT_ATOMS: atom_id res chain seq x y z
N LYS A 1 6.76 5.19 -17.17
CA LYS A 1 7.67 4.56 -16.17
C LYS A 1 9.04 4.18 -16.74
N ALA A 2 9.12 3.38 -17.81
CA ALA A 2 10.38 2.83 -18.33
C ALA A 2 11.54 3.83 -18.51
N VAL A 3 11.28 4.99 -19.13
CA VAL A 3 12.32 6.03 -19.32
C VAL A 3 12.90 6.54 -18.00
N LEU A 4 12.12 6.57 -16.91
CA LEU A 4 12.59 6.98 -15.59
C LEU A 4 13.53 5.94 -14.99
N LEU A 5 13.22 4.64 -15.15
CA LEU A 5 14.08 3.55 -14.70
C LEU A 5 15.45 3.59 -15.41
N GLN A 6 15.46 3.85 -16.72
CA GLN A 6 16.71 4.02 -17.45
C GLN A 6 17.47 5.28 -16.99
N THR A 7 16.78 6.41 -16.89
CA THR A 7 17.42 7.71 -16.63
C THR A 7 17.97 7.80 -15.21
N LEU A 8 17.26 7.26 -14.22
CA LEU A 8 17.59 7.42 -12.80
C LEU A 8 18.38 6.25 -12.22
N ALA A 9 18.24 5.04 -12.78
CA ALA A 9 18.83 3.83 -12.23
C ALA A 9 19.62 3.01 -13.26
N GLY A 10 19.69 3.43 -14.54
CA GLY A 10 20.35 2.66 -15.60
C GLY A 10 19.68 1.32 -15.90
N VAL A 11 18.39 1.18 -15.56
CA VAL A 11 17.62 -0.06 -15.75
C VAL A 11 16.89 -0.02 -17.09
N GLU A 12 17.23 -0.97 -17.96
CA GLU A 12 16.56 -1.17 -19.25
C GLU A 12 15.18 -1.80 -19.04
N ALA A 13 14.18 -0.94 -18.83
CA ALA A 13 12.79 -1.36 -18.65
C ALA A 13 12.01 -1.31 -19.98
N PHE A 14 11.11 -2.28 -20.17
CA PHE A 14 10.21 -2.32 -21.33
C PHE A 14 8.74 -2.33 -20.86
N PRO A 15 7.87 -1.43 -21.36
CA PRO A 15 6.48 -1.39 -20.93
C PRO A 15 5.66 -2.50 -21.59
N ILE A 16 4.90 -3.25 -20.79
CA ILE A 16 3.99 -4.30 -21.26
C ILE A 16 2.59 -4.01 -20.74
N CYS A 17 1.72 -3.54 -21.63
CA CYS A 17 0.32 -3.26 -21.31
C CYS A 17 -0.54 -4.44 -21.74
N LEU A 18 -1.30 -5.01 -20.80
CA LEU A 18 -2.17 -6.15 -21.06
C LEU A 18 -3.62 -5.69 -21.21
N ALA A 19 -4.33 -6.26 -22.18
CA ALA A 19 -5.79 -6.10 -22.29
C ALA A 19 -6.57 -7.04 -21.34
N ALA A 20 -5.88 -8.01 -20.74
CA ALA A 20 -6.40 -8.93 -19.73
C ALA A 20 -6.87 -8.17 -18.47
N ARG A 21 -7.96 -8.64 -17.86
CA ARG A 21 -8.55 -8.00 -16.67
C ARG A 21 -8.66 -8.93 -15.47
N GLU A 22 -8.73 -10.24 -15.73
CA GLU A 22 -8.85 -11.27 -14.72
C GLU A 22 -7.49 -11.55 -14.07
N VAL A 23 -7.50 -11.76 -12.74
CA VAL A 23 -6.29 -11.95 -11.94
C VAL A 23 -5.45 -13.11 -12.48
N ASP A 24 -6.06 -14.28 -12.68
CA ASP A 24 -5.35 -15.49 -13.11
C ASP A 24 -4.80 -15.36 -14.53
N GLU A 25 -5.53 -14.69 -15.42
CA GLU A 25 -5.08 -14.42 -16.79
C GLU A 25 -3.84 -13.51 -16.79
N ILE A 26 -3.87 -12.42 -16.00
CA ILE A 26 -2.72 -11.51 -15.86
C ILE A 26 -1.52 -12.26 -15.29
N VAL A 27 -1.71 -13.03 -14.22
CA VAL A 27 -0.62 -13.81 -13.58
C VAL A 27 -0.01 -14.79 -14.58
N GLN A 28 -0.83 -15.53 -15.31
CA GLN A 28 -0.34 -16.50 -16.29
C GLN A 28 0.43 -15.84 -17.44
N ILE A 29 -0.06 -14.71 -17.96
CA ILE A 29 0.63 -13.97 -19.01
C ILE A 29 2.00 -13.48 -18.50
N VAL A 30 2.04 -12.87 -17.32
CA VAL A 30 3.29 -12.38 -16.73
C VAL A 30 4.28 -13.52 -16.49
N GLN A 31 3.81 -14.67 -15.98
CA GLN A 31 4.66 -15.86 -15.82
C GLN A 31 5.27 -16.35 -17.12
N ASN A 32 4.48 -16.38 -18.20
CA ASN A 32 4.93 -16.87 -19.50
C ASN A 32 6.01 -15.97 -20.13
N ILE A 33 5.99 -14.66 -19.87
CA ILE A 33 6.96 -13.70 -20.41
C ILE A 33 8.15 -13.43 -19.47
N ALA A 34 8.02 -13.77 -18.19
CA ALA A 34 9.01 -13.52 -17.14
C ALA A 34 10.44 -14.00 -17.44
N PRO A 35 10.70 -15.14 -18.12
CA PRO A 35 12.06 -15.61 -18.40
C PRO A 35 12.94 -14.63 -19.18
N ASN A 36 12.34 -13.64 -19.86
CA ASN A 36 13.06 -12.62 -20.62
C ASN A 36 13.42 -11.37 -19.78
N PHE A 37 13.09 -11.34 -18.49
CA PHE A 37 13.28 -10.18 -17.62
C PHE A 37 14.07 -10.54 -16.36
N GLY A 38 14.80 -9.56 -15.82
CA GLY A 38 15.49 -9.67 -14.52
C GLY A 38 14.61 -9.33 -13.31
N GLY A 39 13.40 -8.82 -13.54
CA GLY A 39 12.44 -8.46 -12.50
C GLY A 39 11.16 -7.88 -13.10
N ILE A 40 10.08 -7.87 -12.31
CA ILE A 40 8.75 -7.40 -12.72
C ILE A 40 8.35 -6.19 -11.86
N ASN A 41 8.07 -5.07 -12.52
CA ASN A 41 7.45 -3.89 -11.89
C ASN A 41 5.97 -3.81 -12.28
N LEU A 42 5.08 -4.13 -11.34
CA LEU A 42 3.64 -3.93 -11.48
C LEU A 42 3.30 -2.44 -11.25
N GLU A 43 2.46 -1.89 -12.11
CA GLU A 43 2.08 -0.48 -12.10
C GLU A 43 0.60 -0.34 -12.47
N ASP A 44 -0.10 0.62 -11.87
CA ASP A 44 -1.45 1.05 -12.25
C ASP A 44 -2.51 -0.07 -12.22
N ILE A 45 -2.34 -1.06 -11.32
CA ILE A 45 -3.31 -2.12 -11.11
C ILE A 45 -4.22 -1.74 -9.93
N SER A 46 -5.52 -1.65 -10.19
CA SER A 46 -6.50 -1.27 -9.17
C SER A 46 -6.54 -2.26 -7.99
N ALA A 47 -6.67 -1.75 -6.77
CA ALA A 47 -7.05 -2.56 -5.61
C ALA A 47 -8.50 -3.09 -5.74
N PRO A 48 -8.82 -4.27 -5.17
CA PRO A 48 -7.94 -5.12 -4.37
C PRO A 48 -7.16 -6.17 -5.19
N ARG A 49 -7.43 -6.31 -6.49
CA ARG A 49 -6.80 -7.36 -7.33
C ARG A 49 -5.28 -7.26 -7.42
N CYS A 50 -4.70 -6.06 -7.30
CA CYS A 50 -3.26 -5.85 -7.29
C CYS A 50 -2.54 -6.67 -6.21
N PHE A 51 -3.15 -6.82 -5.03
CA PHE A 51 -2.57 -7.59 -3.92
C PHE A 51 -2.49 -9.08 -4.26
N GLU A 52 -3.53 -9.63 -4.90
CA GLU A 52 -3.57 -11.04 -5.26
C GLU A 52 -2.63 -11.35 -6.43
N ILE A 53 -2.60 -10.49 -7.45
CA ILE A 53 -1.66 -10.59 -8.58
C ILE A 53 -0.22 -10.58 -8.07
N GLU A 54 0.13 -9.61 -7.24
CA GLU A 54 1.48 -9.52 -6.69
C GLU A 54 1.82 -10.74 -5.84
N ARG A 55 0.94 -11.16 -4.94
CA ARG A 55 1.17 -12.34 -4.09
C ARG A 55 1.44 -13.58 -4.93
N LYS A 56 0.57 -13.88 -5.91
CA LYS A 56 0.72 -15.05 -6.80
C LYS A 56 2.02 -15.00 -7.59
N LEU A 57 2.40 -13.84 -8.13
CA LEU A 57 3.64 -13.69 -8.87
C LEU A 57 4.87 -13.86 -7.98
N ARG A 58 4.86 -13.32 -6.76
CA ARG A 58 5.96 -13.51 -5.79
C ARG A 58 6.10 -14.95 -5.31
N GLU A 59 5.01 -15.70 -5.26
CA GLU A 59 5.01 -17.13 -4.88
C GLU A 59 5.52 -18.04 -6.00
N THR A 60 5.49 -17.60 -7.26
CA THR A 60 5.71 -18.46 -8.43
C THR A 60 6.91 -18.07 -9.29
N LEU A 61 7.42 -16.84 -9.19
CA LEU A 61 8.57 -16.37 -9.95
C LEU A 61 9.84 -16.35 -9.09
N ASP A 62 10.93 -16.86 -9.65
CA ASP A 62 12.27 -16.84 -9.02
C ASP A 62 13.00 -15.49 -9.20
N MET A 63 12.26 -14.39 -9.34
CA MET A 63 12.79 -13.03 -9.56
C MET A 63 12.03 -11.98 -8.74
N PRO A 64 12.62 -10.78 -8.53
CA PRO A 64 11.93 -9.71 -7.81
C PRO A 64 10.64 -9.29 -8.52
N VAL A 65 9.54 -9.27 -7.78
CA VAL A 65 8.27 -8.67 -8.19
C VAL A 65 7.98 -7.51 -7.23
N PHE A 66 7.77 -6.33 -7.78
CA PHE A 66 7.55 -5.09 -7.05
C PHE A 66 6.34 -4.36 -7.62
N HIS A 67 5.43 -3.93 -6.76
CA HIS A 67 4.33 -3.06 -7.15
C HIS A 67 4.59 -1.62 -6.68
N ASP A 68 4.75 -0.70 -7.62
CA ASP A 68 5.20 0.66 -7.31
C ASP A 68 4.18 1.46 -6.50
N ASP A 69 2.89 1.45 -6.90
CA ASP A 69 1.84 2.19 -6.19
C ASP A 69 1.64 1.71 -4.74
N GLN A 70 2.04 0.47 -4.43
CA GLN A 70 2.01 -0.08 -3.09
C GLN A 70 3.30 0.26 -2.33
N HIS A 71 4.40 -0.41 -2.69
CA HIS A 71 5.63 -0.39 -1.90
C HIS A 71 6.44 0.88 -2.15
N GLY A 72 6.45 1.41 -3.37
CA GLY A 72 7.11 2.67 -3.69
C GLY A 72 6.53 3.81 -2.87
N THR A 73 5.19 3.92 -2.86
CA THR A 73 4.47 4.89 -2.01
C THR A 73 4.78 4.67 -0.53
N ALA A 74 4.70 3.42 -0.04
CA ALA A 74 4.96 3.10 1.36
C ALA A 74 6.36 3.52 1.81
N ILE A 75 7.39 3.20 1.04
CA ILE A 75 8.79 3.49 1.36
C ILE A 75 9.03 5.00 1.47
N VAL A 76 8.53 5.78 0.52
CA VAL A 76 8.73 7.24 0.51
C VAL A 76 7.95 7.91 1.63
N VAL A 77 6.72 7.49 1.90
CA VAL A 77 5.91 7.99 3.03
C VAL A 77 6.58 7.66 4.37
N ALA A 78 7.08 6.44 4.55
CA ALA A 78 7.80 6.04 5.75
C ALA A 78 9.08 6.88 5.95
N ALA A 79 9.86 7.09 4.90
CA ALA A 79 11.06 7.94 4.96
C ALA A 79 10.70 9.38 5.35
N ALA A 80 9.62 9.94 4.80
CA ALA A 80 9.13 11.26 5.16
C ALA A 80 8.71 11.32 6.64
N LEU A 81 7.97 10.32 7.12
CA LEU A 81 7.53 10.25 8.52
C LEU A 81 8.71 10.11 9.48
N ILE A 82 9.68 9.25 9.19
CA ILE A 82 10.90 9.09 10.00
C ILE A 82 11.61 10.44 10.20
N ASN A 83 11.73 11.23 9.13
CA ASN A 83 12.34 12.55 9.22
C ASN A 83 11.45 13.57 9.96
N GLY A 84 10.13 13.52 9.75
CA GLY A 84 9.17 14.34 10.50
C GLY A 84 9.21 14.10 12.01
N VAL A 85 9.30 12.82 12.42
CA VAL A 85 9.45 12.41 13.82
C VAL A 85 10.74 12.97 14.42
N LYS A 86 11.86 12.90 13.70
CA LYS A 86 13.14 13.48 14.14
C LYS A 86 13.05 14.98 14.36
N ILE A 87 12.40 15.71 13.44
CA ILE A 87 12.24 17.16 13.53
C ILE A 87 11.34 17.54 14.73
N ARG A 88 10.25 16.78 14.93
CA ARG A 88 9.34 17.00 16.06
C ARG A 88 9.96 16.63 17.41
N GLY A 89 10.97 15.76 17.43
CA GLY A 89 11.59 15.26 18.66
C GLY A 89 10.68 14.32 19.45
N CYS A 90 9.77 13.61 18.78
CA CYS A 90 8.90 12.60 19.38
C CYS A 90 9.36 11.18 19.00
N ARG A 91 8.68 10.15 19.52
CA ARG A 91 8.95 8.74 19.15
C ARG A 91 7.84 8.23 18.24
N MET A 92 8.18 7.29 17.36
CA MET A 92 7.23 6.69 16.40
C MET A 92 6.05 6.02 17.12
N GLU A 93 6.32 5.34 18.23
CA GLU A 93 5.35 4.63 19.06
C GLU A 93 4.35 5.53 19.79
N ASP A 94 4.67 6.82 19.93
CA ASP A 94 3.77 7.80 20.58
C ASP A 94 2.80 8.43 19.57
N LEU A 95 2.98 8.18 18.26
CA LEU A 95 2.17 8.80 17.22
C LEU A 95 0.81 8.14 17.08
N ARG A 96 -0.20 9.00 16.93
CA ARG A 96 -1.51 8.66 16.37
C ARG A 96 -1.64 9.17 14.95
N VAL A 97 -1.72 8.24 13.99
CA VAL A 97 -1.73 8.55 12.55
C VAL A 97 -3.12 8.31 11.97
N THR A 98 -3.67 9.30 11.28
CA THR A 98 -4.87 9.09 10.45
C THR A 98 -4.46 9.04 8.98
N ILE A 99 -4.85 7.97 8.29
CA ILE A 99 -4.61 7.78 6.85
C ILE A 99 -5.96 7.84 6.14
N ASN A 100 -6.12 8.75 5.18
CA ASN A 100 -7.31 8.81 4.34
C ASN A 100 -7.00 8.27 2.95
N GLY A 101 -7.60 7.13 2.62
CA GLY A 101 -7.29 6.34 1.44
C GLY A 101 -7.02 4.89 1.85
N ALA A 102 -7.89 3.97 1.46
CA ALA A 102 -7.77 2.53 1.74
C ALA A 102 -7.65 1.70 0.46
N GLY A 103 -6.90 2.22 -0.51
CA GLY A 103 -6.48 1.52 -1.72
C GLY A 103 -5.10 0.87 -1.58
N ALA A 104 -4.47 0.54 -2.70
CA ALA A 104 -3.16 -0.10 -2.78
C ALA A 104 -2.10 0.61 -1.91
N ALA A 105 -1.92 1.92 -2.13
CA ALA A 105 -1.00 2.75 -1.38
C ALA A 105 -1.32 2.80 0.12
N GLY A 106 -2.58 3.09 0.49
CA GLY A 106 -3.00 3.23 1.87
C GLY A 106 -2.78 1.99 2.72
N ILE A 107 -3.12 0.81 2.17
CA ILE A 107 -2.89 -0.48 2.84
C ILE A 107 -1.38 -0.74 3.01
N ALA A 108 -0.58 -0.54 1.95
CA ALA A 108 0.86 -0.79 1.99
C ALA A 108 1.59 0.15 2.95
N VAL A 109 1.28 1.45 2.90
CA VAL A 109 1.79 2.47 3.85
C VAL A 109 1.48 2.05 5.28
N THR A 110 0.23 1.68 5.55
CA THR A 110 -0.19 1.26 6.90
C THR A 110 0.60 0.07 7.41
N LYS A 111 0.70 -1.00 6.60
CA LYS A 111 1.44 -2.21 6.98
C LYS A 111 2.92 -1.90 7.27
N LEU A 112 3.56 -1.06 6.45
CA LEU A 112 4.94 -0.65 6.68
C LEU A 112 5.09 0.18 7.95
N LEU A 113 4.20 1.15 8.18
CA LEU A 113 4.22 2.00 9.38
C LEU A 113 4.00 1.21 10.68
N LEU A 114 3.10 0.21 10.66
CA LEU A 114 2.96 -0.74 11.77
C LEU A 114 4.26 -1.51 12.03
N GLY A 115 4.93 -1.98 10.97
CA GLY A 115 6.23 -2.64 11.06
C GLY A 115 7.35 -1.75 11.62
N LEU A 116 7.23 -0.42 11.45
CA LEU A 116 8.14 0.58 12.03
C LEU A 116 7.78 0.99 13.47
N GLY A 117 6.71 0.41 14.04
CA GLY A 117 6.32 0.64 15.42
C GLY A 117 5.48 1.91 15.65
N VAL A 118 4.74 2.40 14.65
CA VAL A 118 3.75 3.47 14.88
C VAL A 118 2.70 3.00 15.89
N GLY A 119 2.37 3.86 16.86
CA GLY A 119 1.54 3.53 18.02
C GLY A 119 0.11 3.14 17.68
N ASP A 120 -0.65 4.06 17.11
CA ASP A 120 -2.02 3.83 16.62
C ASP A 120 -2.20 4.43 15.24
N ILE A 121 -2.87 3.68 14.37
CA ILE A 121 -3.21 4.13 13.01
C ILE A 121 -4.71 3.93 12.82
N VAL A 122 -5.39 4.94 12.29
CA VAL A 122 -6.78 4.81 11.83
C VAL A 122 -6.84 5.09 10.34
N LEU A 123 -7.37 4.14 9.58
CA LEU A 123 -7.57 4.27 8.15
C LEU A 123 -9.00 4.71 7.89
N CYS A 124 -9.18 5.65 6.97
CA CYS A 124 -10.46 6.06 6.46
C CYS A 124 -10.56 5.75 4.97
N ASP A 125 -11.77 5.41 4.54
CA ASP A 125 -12.14 5.43 3.13
C ASP A 125 -13.35 6.36 2.93
N ARG A 126 -13.94 6.30 1.74
CA ARG A 126 -15.12 7.10 1.37
C ARG A 126 -16.35 6.93 2.27
N ASN A 127 -16.37 5.92 3.14
CA ASN A 127 -17.44 5.65 4.10
C ASN A 127 -17.00 5.91 5.56
N GLY A 128 -15.82 6.49 5.78
CA GLY A 128 -15.30 6.82 7.11
C GLY A 128 -14.27 5.81 7.61
N ALA A 129 -14.11 5.73 8.93
CA ALA A 129 -13.15 4.85 9.57
C ALA A 129 -13.32 3.38 9.18
N ILE A 130 -12.21 2.68 9.02
CA ILE A 130 -12.14 1.23 8.91
C ILE A 130 -11.94 0.68 10.32
N TYR A 131 -12.79 -0.28 10.69
CA TYR A 131 -12.77 -0.94 11.99
C TYR A 131 -13.25 -2.37 11.84
N GLU A 132 -12.81 -3.23 12.76
CA GLU A 132 -13.18 -4.64 12.78
C GLU A 132 -14.71 -4.81 12.90
N GLY A 133 -15.31 -5.56 11.98
CA GLY A 133 -16.76 -5.83 11.95
C GLY A 133 -17.60 -4.83 11.15
N ARG A 134 -16.99 -3.79 10.57
CA ARG A 134 -17.65 -2.91 9.59
C ARG A 134 -18.17 -3.73 8.41
N GLN A 135 -19.37 -3.44 7.90
CA GLN A 135 -19.99 -4.20 6.81
C GLN A 135 -19.86 -3.48 5.45
N GLU A 136 -19.81 -2.16 5.45
CA GLU A 136 -19.89 -1.37 4.23
C GLU A 136 -18.55 -1.32 3.48
N ARG A 137 -18.56 -1.77 2.22
CA ARG A 137 -17.42 -1.65 1.28
C ARG A 137 -16.11 -2.22 1.82
N MET A 138 -16.20 -3.34 2.52
CA MET A 138 -15.06 -4.12 2.97
C MET A 138 -14.66 -5.14 1.90
N ASP A 139 -13.38 -5.16 1.58
CA ASP A 139 -12.73 -6.22 0.82
C ASP A 139 -11.72 -6.93 1.74
N PHE A 140 -11.12 -8.03 1.27
CA PHE A 140 -10.23 -8.83 2.11
C PHE A 140 -9.04 -8.03 2.68
N SER A 141 -8.54 -7.02 1.95
CA SER A 141 -7.40 -6.21 2.40
C SER A 141 -7.82 -5.25 3.52
N LYS A 142 -9.03 -4.72 3.44
CA LYS A 142 -9.60 -3.88 4.52
C LYS A 142 -9.99 -4.70 5.74
N GLU A 143 -10.49 -5.91 5.56
CA GLU A 143 -10.75 -6.85 6.66
C GLU A 143 -9.46 -7.18 7.42
N GLU A 144 -8.37 -7.45 6.69
CA GLU A 144 -7.06 -7.70 7.29
C GLU A 144 -6.56 -6.47 8.05
N ILE A 145 -6.59 -5.28 7.43
CA ILE A 145 -6.06 -4.07 8.07
C ILE A 145 -6.89 -3.63 9.27
N ALA A 146 -8.21 -3.85 9.25
CA ALA A 146 -9.12 -3.55 10.35
C ALA A 146 -8.79 -4.32 11.64
N ARG A 147 -8.18 -5.51 11.53
CA ARG A 147 -7.73 -6.31 12.68
C ARG A 147 -6.40 -5.83 13.26
N LEU A 148 -5.61 -5.10 12.47
CA LEU A 148 -4.28 -4.65 12.84
C LEU A 148 -4.24 -3.19 13.31
N THR A 149 -5.28 -2.42 13.02
CA THR A 149 -5.35 -0.97 13.21
C THR A 149 -6.56 -0.55 14.02
N ASN A 150 -6.66 0.75 14.33
CA ASN A 150 -7.81 1.35 14.99
C ASN A 150 -8.20 0.63 16.29
N ARG A 151 -7.24 0.55 17.22
CA ARG A 151 -7.39 -0.24 18.47
C ARG A 151 -8.54 0.26 19.34
N GLU A 152 -8.83 1.55 19.26
CA GLU A 152 -9.93 2.21 19.96
C GLU A 152 -11.28 2.03 19.26
N ARG A 153 -11.32 1.35 18.10
CA ARG A 153 -12.52 1.12 17.28
C ARG A 153 -13.28 2.41 16.98
N ARG A 154 -12.54 3.48 16.66
CA ARG A 154 -13.12 4.75 16.24
C ARG A 154 -13.95 4.56 14.99
N THR A 155 -15.12 5.18 14.97
CA THR A 155 -16.07 5.16 13.86
C THR A 155 -16.38 6.59 13.40
N GLY A 156 -17.12 6.71 12.29
CA GLY A 156 -17.54 8.01 11.78
C GLY A 156 -16.68 8.52 10.61
N PRO A 157 -17.01 9.71 10.08
CA PRO A 157 -16.32 10.34 8.96
C PRO A 157 -14.91 10.79 9.32
N LEU A 158 -14.07 11.00 8.30
CA LEU A 158 -12.70 11.51 8.47
C LEU A 158 -12.64 12.76 9.35
N SER A 159 -13.58 13.69 9.19
CA SER A 159 -13.66 14.95 9.93
C SER A 159 -13.73 14.76 11.45
N GLU A 160 -14.28 13.65 11.91
CA GLU A 160 -14.37 13.30 13.33
C GLU A 160 -13.15 12.49 13.77
N VAL A 161 -12.76 11.50 12.98
CA VAL A 161 -11.69 10.55 13.30
C VAL A 161 -10.31 11.24 13.39
N ILE A 162 -10.07 12.21 12.52
CA ILE A 162 -8.80 12.94 12.43
C ILE A 162 -8.50 13.77 13.67
N VAL A 163 -9.52 14.13 14.46
CA VAL A 163 -9.34 14.94 15.67
C VAL A 163 -8.40 14.24 16.66
N GLY A 164 -7.35 14.96 17.06
CA GLY A 164 -6.31 14.45 17.95
C GLY A 164 -5.32 13.49 17.28
N SER A 165 -5.23 13.50 15.94
CA SER A 165 -4.13 12.83 15.23
C SER A 165 -2.89 13.71 15.25
N ASP A 166 -1.73 13.07 15.41
CA ASP A 166 -0.42 13.70 15.30
C ASP A 166 -0.01 13.90 13.84
N VAL A 167 -0.43 12.97 12.97
CA VAL A 167 -0.05 12.92 11.57
C VAL A 167 -1.28 12.60 10.75
N PHE A 168 -1.43 13.30 9.63
CA PHE A 168 -2.40 13.00 8.60
C PHE A 168 -1.68 12.62 7.30
N ILE A 169 -2.11 11.54 6.65
CA ILE A 169 -1.59 11.07 5.37
C ILE A 169 -2.78 10.88 4.41
N GLY A 170 -2.80 11.60 3.29
CA GLY A 170 -3.82 11.46 2.25
C GLY A 170 -3.27 10.74 1.02
N LEU A 171 -3.98 9.70 0.55
CA LEU A 171 -3.56 8.79 -0.53
C LEU A 171 -4.73 8.45 -1.47
#